data_AF-A0A1H4K5K8-F1
#
_entry.id   AF-A0A1H4K5K8-F1
#
_cell.length_a   1.000
_cell.length_b   1.000
_cell.length_c   1.000
_cell.angle_alpha   90.00
_cell.angle_beta   90.00
_cell.angle_gamma   90.00
#
_symmetry.space_group_name_H-M   'P 1'
#
loop_
_entity.id
_entity.type
_entity.pdbx_description
1 polymer ?
#
loop_
_entity_poly.entity_id
_entity_poly.type
_entity_poly.pdbx_seq_one_letter_code
_entity_poly.pdbx_strand_id
1 'polypeptide(L)'
;MRLDASRDLVSFNPSERPAQTRASRVFQEGTLEIAEGERIRFTRYDKGLGVKSGELGTVTRLGQDNTMTVKLDSGKTTELSPEKTKHLDYGYTVDTLKNVRAERVIATGDGLTQQAFQGASPKAELNLYTGTPAPAQEFSSAKELTSPEIAQPAKQQHDFGIGF
;
A
#
# COMPACT_ATOMS: atom_id res chain seq x y z
N MET A 1 -22.16 20.50 9.41
CA MET A 1 -23.58 20.36 9.80
C MET A 1 -23.98 18.93 9.50
N ARG A 2 -24.15 18.07 10.52
CA ARG A 2 -24.57 16.68 10.30
C ARG A 2 -25.60 16.31 11.38
N LEU A 3 -26.74 15.81 10.91
CA LEU A 3 -27.86 15.31 11.72
C LEU A 3 -27.48 13.95 12.30
N ASP A 4 -27.88 13.65 13.53
CA ASP A 4 -27.76 12.29 14.07
C ASP A 4 -28.90 11.38 13.56
N ALA A 5 -28.94 10.14 14.03
CA ALA A 5 -29.95 9.15 13.62
C ALA A 5 -31.39 9.52 14.04
N SER A 6 -31.59 10.45 14.98
CA SER A 6 -32.90 11.02 15.35
C SER A 6 -33.24 12.31 14.59
N ARG A 7 -32.36 12.77 13.69
CA ARG A 7 -32.42 14.08 13.00
C ARG A 7 -32.30 15.27 13.96
N ASP A 8 -31.70 15.07 15.13
CA ASP A 8 -31.45 16.17 16.05
C ASP A 8 -30.22 16.97 15.64
N LEU A 9 -30.33 18.28 15.80
CA LEU A 9 -29.32 19.24 15.38
C LEU A 9 -28.27 19.35 16.49
N VAL A 10 -27.18 18.58 16.36
CA VAL A 10 -26.09 18.59 17.34
C VAL A 10 -25.10 19.70 17.00
N SER A 11 -25.03 20.72 17.86
CA SER A 11 -23.97 21.73 17.80
C SER A 11 -22.69 21.18 18.42
N PHE A 12 -21.57 21.30 17.69
CA PHE A 12 -20.24 20.93 18.16
C PHE A 12 -19.36 22.18 18.13
N ASN A 13 -19.04 22.73 19.30
CA ASN A 13 -18.06 23.80 19.44
C ASN A 13 -16.67 23.22 19.79
N PRO A 14 -15.69 23.23 18.86
CA PRO A 14 -14.36 22.70 19.13
C PRO A 14 -13.60 23.48 20.21
N SER A 15 -13.90 24.78 20.43
CA SER A 15 -13.18 25.61 21.41
C SER A 15 -13.64 25.37 22.84
N GLU A 16 -14.86 24.86 23.03
CA GLU A 16 -15.44 24.57 24.35
C GLU A 16 -15.12 23.16 24.86
N ARG A 17 -14.48 22.32 24.03
CA ARG A 17 -14.04 20.98 24.40
C ARG A 17 -12.52 20.90 24.33
N PRO A 18 -11.82 21.13 25.46
CA PRO A 18 -10.37 21.03 25.48
C PRO A 18 -9.98 19.57 25.27
N ALA A 19 -9.05 19.37 24.35
CA ALA A 19 -8.61 18.10 23.79
C ALA A 19 -9.62 17.42 22.86
N GLN A 20 -9.14 17.18 21.65
CA GLN A 20 -9.59 16.11 20.76
C GLN A 20 -9.77 14.83 21.59
N THR A 21 -10.96 14.59 22.12
CA THR A 21 -11.24 13.37 22.86
C THR A 21 -11.05 12.23 21.87
N ARG A 22 -10.54 11.08 22.32
CA ARG A 22 -10.39 9.86 21.48
C ARG A 22 -11.71 9.41 20.82
N ALA A 23 -12.83 10.03 21.18
CA ALA A 23 -14.16 9.81 20.67
C ALA A 23 -14.47 10.57 19.35
N SER A 24 -13.80 11.69 19.06
CA SER A 24 -14.06 12.46 17.84
C SER A 24 -13.12 12.02 16.72
N ARG A 25 -13.68 11.46 15.64
CA ARG A 25 -12.94 11.07 14.42
C ARG A 25 -13.52 11.80 13.22
N VAL A 26 -12.66 12.32 12.36
CA VAL A 26 -13.01 12.95 11.10
C VAL A 26 -12.67 11.98 9.97
N PHE A 27 -13.54 11.91 8.97
CA PHE A 27 -13.35 11.06 7.79
C PHE A 27 -13.52 11.92 6.54
N GLN A 28 -12.82 11.54 5.48
CA GLN A 28 -13.05 12.07 4.15
C GLN A 28 -13.84 11.04 3.35
N GLU A 29 -14.93 11.48 2.73
CA GLU A 29 -15.69 10.65 1.80
C GLU A 29 -14.95 10.61 0.46
N GLY A 30 -14.88 9.43 -0.15
CA GLY A 30 -14.18 9.18 -1.40
C GLY A 30 -14.83 8.01 -2.14
N THR A 31 -14.55 7.92 -3.43
CA THR A 31 -15.00 6.81 -4.29
C THR A 31 -13.77 6.00 -4.70
N LEU A 32 -13.86 4.67 -4.61
CA LEU A 32 -12.85 3.74 -5.09
C LEU A 32 -13.42 2.99 -6.29
N GLU A 33 -12.68 2.99 -7.39
CA GLU A 33 -13.02 2.21 -8.58
C GLU A 33 -12.37 0.84 -8.44
N ILE A 34 -13.17 -0.20 -8.23
CA ILE A 34 -12.68 -1.53 -7.90
C ILE A 34 -13.01 -2.49 -9.03
N ALA A 35 -12.03 -3.31 -9.40
CA ALA A 35 -12.16 -4.41 -10.35
C ALA A 35 -11.97 -5.78 -9.68
N GLU A 36 -12.28 -6.86 -10.39
CA GLU A 36 -11.83 -8.19 -9.99
C GLU A 36 -10.30 -8.27 -10.12
N GLY A 37 -9.64 -8.88 -9.14
CA GLY A 37 -8.17 -8.90 -9.01
C GLY A 37 -7.59 -7.71 -8.25
N GLU A 38 -8.39 -6.69 -7.93
CA GLU A 38 -7.92 -5.48 -7.26
C GLU A 38 -7.34 -5.75 -5.88
N ARG A 39 -6.24 -5.06 -5.56
CA ARG A 39 -5.61 -5.14 -4.24
C ARG A 39 -6.18 -4.07 -3.31
N ILE A 40 -6.69 -4.48 -2.16
CA ILE A 40 -7.33 -3.57 -1.20
C ILE A 40 -6.75 -3.72 0.21
N ARG A 41 -6.90 -2.66 1.01
CA ARG A 41 -6.46 -2.58 2.39
C ARG A 41 -7.59 -2.10 3.30
N PHE A 42 -7.78 -2.78 4.42
CA PHE A 42 -8.70 -2.30 5.46
C PHE A 42 -8.01 -1.26 6.33
N THR A 43 -8.60 -0.07 6.45
CA THR A 43 -8.01 1.01 7.26
C THR A 43 -8.44 0.93 8.73
N ARG A 44 -9.45 0.11 9.05
CA ARG A 44 -9.97 -0.07 10.42
C ARG A 44 -10.20 -1.54 10.75
N TYR A 45 -10.03 -1.88 12.03
CA TYR A 45 -10.51 -3.15 12.57
C TYR A 45 -12.04 -3.20 12.51
N ASP A 46 -12.57 -4.31 11.99
CA ASP A 46 -14.00 -4.60 11.98
C ASP A 46 -14.23 -6.05 12.42
N LYS A 47 -14.85 -6.21 13.58
CA LYS A 47 -15.14 -7.52 14.17
C LYS A 47 -16.20 -8.28 13.38
N GLY A 48 -17.17 -7.60 12.79
CA GLY A 48 -18.24 -8.22 12.00
C GLY A 48 -17.72 -8.83 10.71
N LEU A 49 -16.75 -8.15 10.08
CA LEU A 49 -16.06 -8.66 8.88
C LEU A 49 -14.87 -9.57 9.20
N GLY A 50 -14.44 -9.62 10.47
CA GLY A 50 -13.32 -10.42 10.94
C GLY A 50 -11.95 -9.93 10.45
N VAL A 51 -11.83 -8.64 10.13
CA VAL A 51 -10.65 -8.00 9.52
C VAL A 51 -9.90 -7.10 10.50
N LYS A 52 -8.57 -7.03 10.37
CA LYS A 52 -7.71 -6.13 11.13
C LYS A 52 -7.40 -4.85 10.36
N SER A 53 -7.09 -3.79 11.11
CA SER A 53 -6.55 -2.56 10.50
C SER A 53 -5.18 -2.86 9.88
N GLY A 54 -5.01 -2.45 8.62
CA GLY A 54 -3.84 -2.72 7.80
C GLY A 54 -3.82 -4.12 7.17
N GLU A 55 -4.87 -4.94 7.33
CA GLU A 55 -4.97 -6.22 6.65
C GLU A 55 -5.23 -6.00 5.16
N LEU A 56 -4.59 -6.83 4.33
CA LEU A 56 -4.70 -6.80 2.88
C LEU A 56 -5.56 -7.95 2.37
N GLY A 57 -6.18 -7.73 1.22
CA GLY A 57 -6.92 -8.74 0.50
C GLY A 57 -6.98 -8.45 -0.99
N THR A 58 -7.44 -9.46 -1.73
CA THR A 58 -7.64 -9.37 -3.18
C THR A 58 -9.11 -9.58 -3.48
N VAL A 59 -9.66 -8.70 -4.30
CA VAL A 59 -11.04 -8.82 -4.79
C VAL A 59 -11.09 -10.00 -5.76
N THR A 60 -11.96 -10.95 -5.47
CA THR A 60 -12.10 -12.20 -6.24
C THR A 60 -13.36 -12.23 -7.10
N ARG A 61 -14.37 -11.43 -6.73
CA ARG A 61 -15.64 -11.34 -7.44
C ARG A 61 -16.33 -10.02 -7.17
N LEU A 62 -17.00 -9.48 -8.18
CA LEU A 62 -17.91 -8.34 -8.04
C LEU A 62 -19.37 -8.75 -8.26
N GLY A 63 -20.25 -8.27 -7.39
CA GLY A 63 -21.71 -8.42 -7.48
C GLY A 63 -22.37 -7.24 -8.22
N GLN A 64 -23.63 -7.42 -8.61
CA GLN A 64 -24.40 -6.41 -9.35
C GLN A 64 -24.80 -5.19 -8.50
N ASP A 65 -24.78 -5.33 -7.18
CA ASP A 65 -25.15 -4.33 -6.18
C ASP A 65 -23.91 -3.68 -5.53
N ASN A 66 -22.78 -3.66 -6.24
CA ASN A 66 -21.47 -3.23 -5.74
C ASN A 66 -20.99 -4.01 -4.51
N THR A 67 -21.56 -5.19 -4.24
CA THR A 67 -20.96 -6.13 -3.30
C THR A 67 -19.70 -6.72 -3.92
N MET A 68 -18.77 -7.14 -3.06
CA MET A 68 -17.54 -7.78 -3.50
C MET A 68 -17.14 -8.90 -2.55
N THR A 69 -16.57 -9.96 -3.12
CA THR A 69 -15.97 -11.04 -2.37
C THR A 69 -14.47 -10.85 -2.34
N VAL A 70 -13.88 -10.79 -1.15
CA VAL A 70 -12.46 -10.53 -0.94
C VAL A 70 -11.80 -11.70 -0.25
N LYS A 71 -10.73 -12.20 -0.84
CA LYS A 71 -9.83 -13.17 -0.21
C LYS A 71 -8.73 -12.42 0.52
N LEU A 72 -8.73 -12.50 1.85
CA LEU A 72 -7.72 -11.90 2.71
C LEU A 72 -6.42 -12.69 2.65
N ASP A 73 -5.31 -12.01 2.90
CA ASP A 73 -3.99 -12.66 3.03
C ASP A 73 -3.90 -13.63 4.20
N SER A 74 -4.76 -13.44 5.21
CA SER A 74 -4.93 -14.40 6.31
C SER A 74 -5.57 -15.72 5.87
N GLY A 75 -6.01 -15.83 4.62
CA GLY A 75 -6.64 -17.02 4.03
C GLY A 75 -8.16 -17.03 4.15
N LYS A 76 -8.76 -16.09 4.89
CA LYS A 76 -10.21 -15.98 5.02
C LYS A 76 -10.82 -15.33 3.78
N THR A 77 -12.08 -15.64 3.52
CA THR A 77 -12.89 -14.92 2.53
C THR A 77 -13.95 -14.12 3.26
N THR A 78 -14.17 -12.87 2.84
CA THR A 78 -15.17 -11.97 3.42
C THR A 78 -15.97 -11.32 2.31
N GLU A 79 -17.27 -11.13 2.53
CA GLU A 79 -18.14 -10.39 1.63
C GLU A 79 -18.30 -8.97 2.15
N LEU A 80 -18.08 -8.01 1.27
CA LEU A 80 -18.19 -6.60 1.55
C LEU A 80 -19.41 -6.04 0.81
N SER A 81 -20.15 -5.16 1.48
CA SER A 81 -21.15 -4.31 0.86
C SER A 81 -20.82 -2.85 1.15
N PRO A 82 -21.12 -1.91 0.24
CA PRO A 82 -20.84 -0.49 0.45
C PRO A 82 -21.48 0.08 1.71
N GLU A 83 -22.62 -0.49 2.14
CA GLU A 83 -23.32 -0.08 3.36
C GLU A 83 -22.56 -0.47 4.63
N LYS A 84 -21.94 -1.66 4.63
CA LYS A 84 -21.25 -2.24 5.78
C LYS A 84 -19.78 -1.87 5.83
N THR A 85 -19.16 -1.55 4.69
CA THR A 85 -17.72 -1.35 4.58
C THR A 85 -17.38 0.04 4.05
N LYS A 86 -17.03 0.95 4.98
CA LYS A 86 -16.67 2.36 4.67
C LYS A 86 -15.20 2.68 4.91
N HIS A 87 -14.41 1.69 5.32
CA HIS A 87 -13.03 1.86 5.78
C HIS A 87 -12.07 0.99 4.97
N LEU A 88 -11.94 1.34 3.70
CA LEU A 88 -11.15 0.65 2.69
C LEU A 88 -10.30 1.65 1.91
N ASP A 89 -9.16 1.19 1.41
CA ASP A 89 -8.28 1.90 0.49
C ASP A 89 -7.62 0.91 -0.49
N TYR A 90 -6.93 1.39 -1.51
CA TYR A 90 -6.09 0.54 -2.36
C TYR A 90 -4.92 -0.05 -1.56
N GLY A 91 -4.57 -1.29 -1.87
CA GLY A 91 -3.58 -2.07 -1.13
C GLY A 91 -2.23 -2.23 -1.82
N TYR A 92 -1.94 -1.45 -2.87
CA TYR A 92 -0.68 -1.55 -3.62
C TYR A 92 0.51 -0.93 -2.89
N THR A 93 0.25 0.06 -2.06
CA THR A 93 1.26 0.75 -1.26
C THR A 93 0.86 0.68 0.20
N VAL A 94 1.85 0.59 1.08
CA VAL A 94 1.66 0.62 2.53
C VAL A 94 2.62 1.60 3.16
N ASP A 95 2.15 2.29 4.18
CA ASP A 95 2.91 3.20 5.02
C ASP A 95 3.70 2.46 6.12
N THR A 96 3.34 1.20 6.39
CA THR A 96 3.97 0.38 7.43
C THR A 96 3.90 -1.11 7.10
N LEU A 97 4.92 -1.87 7.52
CA LEU A 97 5.02 -3.31 7.30
C LEU A 97 4.47 -4.18 8.44
N LYS A 98 3.91 -3.59 9.50
CA LYS A 98 3.51 -4.32 10.73
C LYS A 98 2.55 -5.50 10.49
N ASN A 99 1.68 -5.39 9.49
CA ASN A 99 0.66 -6.40 9.19
C ASN A 99 0.82 -6.98 7.78
N VAL A 100 1.97 -6.79 7.16
CA VAL A 100 2.25 -7.20 5.78
C VAL A 100 3.34 -8.25 5.79
N ARG A 101 3.07 -9.38 5.13
CA ARG A 101 4.09 -10.40 4.87
C ARG A 101 4.46 -10.31 3.41
N ALA A 102 5.71 -9.96 3.15
CA ALA A 102 6.24 -9.85 1.80
C ALA A 102 7.60 -10.53 1.71
N GLU A 103 7.83 -11.20 0.58
CA GLU A 103 9.13 -11.76 0.22
C GLU A 103 10.06 -10.67 -0.35
N ARG A 104 9.48 -9.62 -0.91
CA ARG A 104 10.18 -8.47 -1.45
C ARG A 104 9.52 -7.18 -0.98
N VAL A 105 10.33 -6.26 -0.48
CA VAL A 105 9.94 -4.91 -0.08
C VAL A 105 10.58 -3.93 -1.06
N ILE A 106 9.73 -3.13 -1.72
CA ILE A 106 10.16 -2.02 -2.57
C ILE A 106 9.77 -0.74 -1.85
N ALA A 107 10.75 0.11 -1.57
CA ALA A 107 10.55 1.35 -0.84
C ALA A 107 11.07 2.56 -1.62
N THR A 108 10.33 3.65 -1.54
CA THR A 108 10.68 4.95 -2.11
C THR A 108 10.23 6.06 -1.17
N GLY A 109 10.89 7.21 -1.26
CA GLY A 109 10.58 8.40 -0.47
C GLY A 109 11.74 8.88 0.37
N ASP A 110 11.61 10.10 0.86
CA ASP A 110 12.62 10.75 1.69
C ASP A 110 12.49 10.34 3.15
N GLY A 111 13.61 10.28 3.87
CA GLY A 111 13.61 10.03 5.31
C GLY A 111 13.28 8.59 5.72
N LEU A 112 13.44 7.61 4.82
CA LEU A 112 13.32 6.19 5.15
C LEU A 112 14.42 5.80 6.16
N THR A 113 14.00 5.34 7.34
CA THR A 113 14.90 4.86 8.39
C THR A 113 14.80 3.35 8.52
N GLN A 114 15.81 2.71 9.13
CA GLN A 114 15.77 1.26 9.42
C GLN A 114 14.51 0.85 10.22
N GLN A 115 13.94 1.78 11.02
CA GLN A 115 12.73 1.53 11.79
C GLN A 115 11.50 1.24 10.91
N ALA A 116 11.44 1.83 9.71
CA ALA A 116 10.35 1.58 8.76
C ALA A 116 10.28 0.12 8.32
N PHE A 117 11.41 -0.59 8.37
CA PHE A 117 11.56 -1.95 7.86
C PHE A 117 11.56 -3.03 8.95
N GLN A 118 11.37 -2.69 10.24
CA GLN A 118 11.37 -3.67 11.34
C GLN A 118 10.27 -4.74 11.22
N GLY A 119 9.20 -4.45 10.48
CA GLY A 119 8.13 -5.43 10.19
C GLY A 119 8.46 -6.40 9.05
N ALA A 120 9.54 -6.16 8.30
CA ALA A 120 9.94 -7.04 7.21
C ALA A 120 10.51 -8.37 7.73
N SER A 121 10.36 -9.42 6.92
CA SER A 121 11.02 -10.70 7.20
C SER A 121 12.55 -10.53 7.10
N PRO A 122 13.35 -11.19 7.95
CA PRO A 122 14.80 -11.23 7.80
C PRO A 122 15.27 -11.82 6.46
N LYS A 123 14.40 -12.58 5.78
CA LYS A 123 14.65 -13.18 4.46
C LYS A 123 14.09 -12.34 3.31
N ALA A 124 13.41 -11.23 3.61
CA ALA A 124 12.82 -10.41 2.55
C ALA A 124 13.93 -9.67 1.80
N GLU A 125 13.78 -9.59 0.48
CA GLU A 125 14.62 -8.74 -0.37
C GLU A 125 14.17 -7.28 -0.21
N LEU A 126 15.09 -6.39 0.15
CA LEU A 126 14.80 -4.95 0.30
C LEU A 126 15.44 -4.16 -0.85
N ASN A 127 14.60 -3.47 -1.65
CA ASN A 127 15.03 -2.56 -2.70
C ASN A 127 14.61 -1.13 -2.36
N LEU A 128 15.56 -0.21 -2.38
CA LEU A 128 15.36 1.20 -2.05
C LEU A 128 15.59 2.08 -3.28
N TYR A 129 14.60 2.90 -3.61
CA TYR A 129 14.64 3.85 -4.72
C TYR A 129 14.55 5.28 -4.18
N THR A 130 15.66 6.01 -4.14
CA THR A 130 15.71 7.41 -3.67
C THR A 130 16.30 8.32 -4.74
N GLY A 131 15.71 9.51 -4.92
CA GLY A 131 16.17 10.50 -5.91
C GLY A 131 17.44 11.25 -5.50
N THR A 132 17.76 11.25 -4.21
CA THR A 132 19.05 11.71 -3.69
C THR A 132 19.85 10.46 -3.30
N PRO A 133 21.12 10.30 -3.73
CA PRO A 133 21.94 9.21 -3.24
C PRO A 133 22.00 9.35 -1.72
N ALA A 134 21.41 8.38 -1.01
CA ALA A 134 21.43 8.37 0.44
C ALA A 134 22.89 8.53 0.88
N PRO A 135 23.24 9.48 1.78
CA PRO A 135 24.57 9.53 2.35
C PRO A 135 24.79 8.22 3.08
N ALA A 136 25.51 7.29 2.44
CA ALA A 136 25.83 5.92 2.86
C ALA A 136 25.12 5.50 4.16
N GLN A 137 23.79 5.33 4.10
CA GLN A 137 23.09 4.72 5.21
C GLN A 137 23.46 3.25 5.11
N GLU A 138 24.20 2.77 6.10
CA GLU A 138 24.68 1.39 6.24
C GLU A 138 23.51 0.40 6.29
N PHE A 139 22.85 0.16 5.16
CA PHE A 139 22.05 -1.02 4.93
C PHE A 139 23.02 -2.12 4.53
N SER A 140 23.74 -2.63 5.53
CA SER A 140 24.59 -3.80 5.34
C SER A 140 23.72 -4.95 4.83
N SER A 141 24.07 -5.47 3.65
CA SER A 141 23.47 -6.62 2.94
C SER A 141 22.59 -6.32 1.72
N ALA A 142 22.68 -5.13 1.10
CA ALA A 142 22.26 -5.03 -0.31
C ALA A 142 23.35 -5.67 -1.19
N LYS A 143 23.08 -6.86 -1.76
CA LYS A 143 23.85 -7.37 -2.89
C LYS A 143 23.60 -6.41 -4.04
N GLU A 144 24.56 -5.53 -4.28
CA GLU A 144 24.56 -4.61 -5.41
C GLU A 144 24.36 -5.40 -6.70
N LEU A 145 23.19 -5.26 -7.33
CA LEU A 145 22.98 -5.79 -8.67
C LEU A 145 23.84 -4.91 -9.60
N THR A 146 25.03 -5.39 -9.93
CA THR A 146 25.83 -4.82 -11.01
C THR A 146 24.99 -4.93 -12.27
N SER A 147 24.65 -3.77 -12.85
CA SER A 147 23.97 -3.72 -14.14
C SER A 147 24.83 -4.48 -15.16
N PRO A 148 24.27 -5.39 -15.98
CA PRO A 148 25.05 -6.04 -17.01
C PRO A 148 25.59 -4.98 -17.95
N GLU A 149 26.91 -4.96 -18.11
CA GLU A 149 27.60 -4.14 -19.10
C GLU A 149 27.00 -4.48 -20.47
N ILE A 150 26.26 -3.53 -21.04
CA ILE A 150 25.78 -3.64 -22.41
C ILE A 150 27.03 -3.59 -23.27
N ALA A 151 27.52 -4.76 -23.69
CA ALA A 151 28.61 -4.89 -24.63
C ALA A 151 28.25 -4.06 -25.87
N GLN A 152 29.04 -3.02 -26.14
CA GLN A 152 28.96 -2.29 -27.39
C GLN A 152 29.20 -3.29 -28.53
N PRO A 153 28.33 -3.35 -29.56
CA PRO A 153 28.60 -4.21 -30.70
C PRO A 153 29.90 -3.76 -31.36
N ALA A 154 30.83 -4.71 -31.52
CA ALA A 154 32.08 -4.49 -32.21
C ALA A 154 31.81 -3.85 -33.58
N LYS A 155 32.46 -2.72 -33.86
CA LYS A 155 32.50 -2.16 -35.22
C LYS A 155 33.17 -3.18 -36.13
N GLN A 156 32.38 -3.97 -36.86
CA GLN A 156 32.89 -4.71 -38.02
C GLN A 156 33.32 -3.69 -39.07
N GLN A 157 34.63 -3.47 -39.18
CA GLN A 157 35.21 -2.91 -40.40
C GLN A 157 35.11 -3.97 -41.48
N HIS A 158 34.13 -3.82 -42.38
CA HIS A 158 34.17 -4.52 -43.65
C HIS A 158 35.12 -3.75 -44.58
N ASP A 159 36.33 -4.28 -44.71
CA ASP A 159 37.28 -3.94 -45.76
C ASP A 159 36.72 -4.47 -47.09
N PHE A 160 36.02 -3.63 -47.84
CA PHE A 160 35.67 -3.92 -49.23
C PHE A 160 36.79 -3.41 -50.14
N GLY A 161 37.86 -4.20 -50.23
CA GLY A 161 38.84 -4.10 -51.30
C GLY A 161 38.19 -4.52 -52.63
N ILE A 162 37.80 -3.54 -53.43
CA ILE A 162 37.57 -3.72 -54.88
C ILE A 162 38.78 -3.15 -55.60
N GLY A 163 39.64 -4.04 -56.08
CA GLY A 163 40.75 -3.69 -56.96
C GLY A 163 40.25 -3.42 -58.38
N PHE A 164 40.73 -2.32 -58.95
CA PHE A 164 41.12 -2.17 -60.35
C PHE A 164 42.29 -1.18 -60.41
#